data_AF-A0AAV9VRW2-F1
#
_entry.id   AF-A0AAV9VRW2-F1
#
_cell.length_a   1.000
_cell.length_b   1.000
_cell.length_c   1.000
_cell.angle_alpha   90.00
_cell.angle_beta   90.00
_cell.angle_gamma   90.00
#
_symmetry.space_group_name_H-M   'P 1'
#
loop_
_entity.id
_entity.type
_entity.pdbx_description
1 polymer ?
#
loop_
_entity_poly.entity_id
_entity_poly.type
_entity_poly.pdbx_seq_one_letter_code
_entity_poly.pdbx_strand_id
1 'polypeptide(L)'
;MLKARNNTDLFDVGMTAYIQCDWDVCQAMEQAFGRPPRADKNSSFGYKFVMDMDGNGYSGRFYRLLQSNSVVFKQTLVEQWHDDRVFPWVHYVPVTIGMDEIEDLVKFFSVRGARQAEEIAAESTSWARAALRPIDMTIYEYRLLLEYASLFEKTT
;
A
#
# COMPACT_ATOMS: atom_id res chain seq x y z
N MET A 1 8.40 -3.36 13.42
CA MET A 1 8.51 -2.06 14.10
C MET A 1 9.79 -1.91 14.94
N LEU A 2 10.32 -2.97 15.58
CA LEU A 2 11.65 -2.94 16.20
C LEU A 2 12.79 -2.63 15.21
N LYS A 3 12.67 -3.07 13.94
CA LYS A 3 13.66 -2.79 12.88
C LYS A 3 13.86 -1.29 12.61
N ALA A 4 12.77 -0.51 12.56
CA ALA A 4 12.84 0.93 12.31
C ALA A 4 13.56 1.71 13.43
N ARG A 5 13.36 1.31 14.69
CA ARG A 5 14.06 1.92 15.83
C ARG A 5 15.58 1.73 15.78
N ASN A 6 16.04 0.64 15.19
CA ASN A 6 17.46 0.33 15.10
C ASN A 6 18.12 0.87 13.82
N ASN A 7 17.35 1.46 12.89
CA ASN A 7 17.85 1.92 11.60
C ASN A 7 17.06 3.13 11.07
N THR A 8 17.15 4.25 11.81
CA THR A 8 16.45 5.51 11.49
C THR A 8 16.94 6.16 10.20
N ASP A 9 18.14 5.81 9.74
CA ASP A 9 18.69 6.32 8.46
C ASP A 9 18.00 5.67 7.25
N LEU A 10 17.43 4.46 7.43
CA LEU A 10 16.77 3.71 6.37
C LEU A 10 15.24 3.86 6.40
N PHE A 11 14.65 4.06 7.59
CA PHE A 11 13.20 4.07 7.78
C PHE A 11 12.71 5.33 8.47
N ASP A 12 11.76 6.00 7.82
CA ASP A 12 10.92 7.03 8.43
C ASP A 12 9.49 6.48 8.57
N VAL A 13 9.23 5.79 9.69
CA VAL A 13 7.96 5.13 9.97
C VAL A 13 7.58 5.29 11.43
N GLY A 14 6.28 5.44 11.71
CA GLY A 14 5.79 5.49 13.08
C GLY A 14 4.27 5.32 13.19
N MET A 15 3.81 4.89 14.37
CA MET A 15 2.38 4.77 14.67
C MET A 15 1.80 6.13 15.03
N THR A 16 0.84 6.61 14.23
CA THR A 16 0.25 7.94 14.44
C THR A 16 -0.96 7.93 15.38
N ALA A 17 -1.51 6.75 15.69
CA ALA A 17 -2.64 6.57 16.60
C ALA A 17 -2.68 5.12 17.14
N TYR A 18 -3.19 4.97 18.35
CA TYR A 18 -3.48 3.69 19.01
C TYR A 18 -4.97 3.66 19.31
N ILE A 19 -5.69 2.76 18.66
CA ILE A 19 -7.15 2.65 18.71
C ILE A 19 -7.56 1.18 18.78
N GLN A 20 -8.83 0.91 19.10
CA GLN A 20 -9.38 -0.45 19.22
C GLN A 20 -8.67 -1.30 20.31
N CYS A 21 -8.21 -0.63 21.37
CA CYS A 21 -7.66 -1.21 22.59
C CYS A 21 -8.32 -0.58 23.81
N ASP A 22 -8.22 -1.24 24.96
CA ASP A 22 -8.54 -0.62 26.26
C ASP A 22 -7.56 0.53 26.54
N TRP A 23 -8.00 1.50 27.34
CA TRP A 23 -7.28 2.76 27.52
C TRP A 23 -5.87 2.59 28.07
N ASP A 24 -5.70 1.74 29.07
CA ASP A 24 -4.42 1.41 29.69
C ASP A 24 -3.47 0.72 28.70
N VAL A 25 -4.00 -0.18 27.87
CA VAL A 25 -3.25 -0.85 26.80
C VAL A 25 -2.81 0.15 25.73
N CYS A 26 -3.71 1.01 25.25
CA CYS A 26 -3.36 2.03 24.25
C CYS A 26 -2.27 2.98 24.79
N GLN A 27 -2.36 3.38 26.06
CA GLN A 27 -1.32 4.19 26.70
C GLN A 27 0.01 3.47 26.82
N ALA A 28 0.00 2.19 27.22
CA ALA A 28 1.22 1.38 27.30
C ALA A 28 1.89 1.25 25.92
N MET A 29 1.11 1.05 24.85
CA MET A 29 1.62 1.02 23.48
C MET A 29 2.21 2.38 23.06
N GLU A 30 1.50 3.48 23.31
CA GLU A 30 2.01 4.82 23.01
C GLU A 30 3.30 5.14 23.74
N GLN A 31 3.42 4.76 25.02
CA GLN A 31 4.66 4.90 25.79
C GLN A 31 5.77 4.01 25.21
N ALA A 32 5.45 2.78 24.83
CA ALA A 32 6.43 1.83 24.32
C ALA A 32 6.97 2.21 22.94
N PHE A 33 6.12 2.72 22.03
CA PHE A 33 6.45 2.90 20.62
C PHE A 33 6.52 4.38 20.18
N GLY A 34 5.94 5.30 20.95
CA GLY A 34 5.86 6.74 20.65
C GLY A 34 4.73 7.09 19.69
N ARG A 35 4.42 8.38 19.56
CA ARG A 35 3.40 8.88 18.63
C ARG A 35 3.90 10.12 17.89
N PRO A 36 4.54 9.97 16.72
CA PRO A 36 4.89 11.12 15.89
C PRO A 36 3.63 11.87 15.42
N PRO A 37 3.77 13.15 15.07
CA PRO A 37 2.67 13.90 14.46
C PRO A 37 2.24 13.22 13.16
N ARG A 38 0.95 13.30 12.88
CA ARG A 38 0.40 12.74 11.63
C ARG A 38 0.93 13.55 10.45
N ALA A 39 1.64 12.88 9.55
CA ALA A 39 2.12 13.51 8.33
C ALA A 39 0.94 13.81 7.37
N ASP A 40 1.14 14.80 6.49
CA ASP A 40 0.19 15.07 5.40
C ASP A 40 0.03 13.83 4.52
N LYS A 41 -1.15 13.63 3.92
CA LYS A 41 -1.43 12.46 3.10
C LYS A 41 -0.41 12.31 1.96
N ASN A 42 0.05 13.41 1.37
CA ASN A 42 0.94 13.39 0.21
C ASN A 42 2.42 13.47 0.59
N SER A 43 2.77 13.61 1.88
CA SER A 43 4.17 13.60 2.35
C SER A 43 4.95 12.38 1.85
N SER A 44 4.29 11.21 1.79
CA SER A 44 4.86 9.97 1.25
C SER A 44 5.39 10.08 -0.20
N PHE A 45 4.95 11.07 -0.97
CA PHE A 45 5.39 11.26 -2.36
C PHE A 45 6.82 11.81 -2.44
N GLY A 46 7.37 12.30 -1.33
CA GLY A 46 8.77 12.70 -1.24
C GLY A 46 9.76 11.54 -1.09
N TYR A 47 9.28 10.30 -0.93
CA TYR A 47 10.12 9.13 -0.68
C TYR A 47 10.20 8.22 -1.92
N LYS A 48 11.38 7.61 -2.13
CA LYS A 48 11.58 6.65 -3.24
C LYS A 48 10.85 5.32 -3.00
N PHE A 49 10.69 4.95 -1.74
CA PHE A 49 10.11 3.68 -1.30
C PHE A 49 9.00 3.96 -0.31
N VAL A 50 7.83 3.35 -0.51
CA VAL A 50 6.66 3.53 0.36
C VAL A 50 6.05 2.17 0.70
N MET A 51 5.57 2.03 1.93
CA MET A 51 4.97 0.78 2.41
C MET A 51 3.43 0.89 2.45
N ASP A 52 2.77 -0.04 1.77
CA ASP A 52 1.35 -0.32 1.86
C ASP A 52 1.13 -1.57 2.71
N MET A 53 0.33 -1.43 3.76
CA MET A 53 -0.05 -2.50 4.68
C MET A 53 -1.55 -2.45 4.91
N ASP A 54 -2.16 -3.63 4.92
CA ASP A 54 -3.54 -3.84 5.34
C ASP A 54 -3.79 -3.37 6.78
N GLY A 55 -5.04 -3.00 7.06
CA GLY A 55 -5.52 -2.62 8.39
C GLY A 55 -6.49 -3.67 8.91
N ASN A 56 -7.69 -3.25 9.33
CA ASN A 56 -8.79 -4.18 9.66
C ASN A 56 -9.29 -4.96 8.43
N GLY A 57 -8.96 -4.49 7.23
CA GLY A 57 -9.18 -5.13 5.95
C GLY A 57 -8.15 -4.57 4.97
N TYR A 58 -8.56 -4.24 3.76
CA TYR A 58 -7.67 -3.66 2.76
C TYR A 58 -7.13 -2.28 3.14
N SER A 59 -5.96 -1.92 2.58
CA SER A 59 -5.42 -0.56 2.68
C SER A 59 -6.08 0.40 1.67
N GLY A 60 -6.83 1.38 2.17
CA GLY A 60 -7.34 2.49 1.36
C GLY A 60 -6.25 3.44 0.83
N ARG A 61 -4.98 3.26 1.22
CA ARG A 61 -3.86 4.10 0.77
C ARG A 61 -3.25 3.62 -0.54
N PHE A 62 -3.44 2.34 -0.89
CA PHE A 62 -2.72 1.66 -1.96
C PHE A 62 -2.75 2.44 -3.28
N TYR A 63 -3.95 2.82 -3.74
CA TYR A 63 -4.14 3.56 -4.99
C TYR A 63 -3.43 4.92 -5.03
N ARG A 64 -3.44 5.64 -3.91
CA ARG A 64 -2.73 6.92 -3.80
C ARG A 64 -1.21 6.70 -3.84
N LEU A 65 -0.72 5.62 -3.25
CA LEU A 65 0.71 5.28 -3.27
C LEU A 65 1.17 4.87 -4.67
N LEU A 66 0.35 4.16 -5.45
CA LEU A 66 0.70 3.83 -6.86
C LEU A 66 0.91 5.10 -7.71
N GLN A 67 0.27 6.21 -7.36
CA GLN A 67 0.39 7.50 -8.05
C GLN A 67 1.61 8.33 -7.63
N SER A 68 2.39 7.89 -6.63
CA SER A 68 3.44 8.70 -6.02
C SER A 68 4.75 8.71 -6.81
N ASN A 69 4.86 7.93 -7.89
CA ASN A 69 6.13 7.66 -8.57
C ASN A 69 7.22 7.13 -7.63
N SER A 70 6.81 6.33 -6.65
CA SER A 70 7.65 5.61 -5.71
C SER A 70 7.47 4.12 -5.94
N VAL A 71 8.46 3.31 -5.54
CA VAL A 71 8.25 1.86 -5.45
C VAL A 71 7.36 1.59 -4.24
N VAL A 72 6.18 1.01 -4.50
CA VAL A 72 5.26 0.58 -3.45
C VAL A 72 5.62 -0.84 -3.02
N PHE A 73 6.02 -1.01 -1.77
CA PHE A 73 6.07 -2.31 -1.11
C PHE A 73 4.69 -2.65 -0.57
N LYS A 74 4.10 -3.75 -1.02
CA LYS A 74 2.75 -4.15 -0.60
C LYS A 74 2.79 -5.43 0.22
N GLN A 75 2.24 -5.36 1.42
CA GLN A 75 1.90 -6.51 2.23
C GLN A 75 0.38 -6.61 2.33
N THR A 76 -0.18 -7.74 1.92
CA THR A 76 -1.63 -7.96 1.98
C THR A 76 -1.98 -9.41 2.33
N LEU A 77 -3.09 -9.59 3.05
CA LEU A 77 -3.68 -10.90 3.37
C LEU A 77 -5.01 -11.15 2.67
N VAL A 78 -5.59 -10.12 2.06
CA VAL A 78 -6.95 -10.16 1.50
C VAL A 78 -6.89 -10.10 -0.01
N GLU A 79 -7.76 -10.89 -0.66
CA GLU A 79 -8.03 -10.72 -2.09
C GLU A 79 -8.81 -9.42 -2.32
N GLN A 80 -8.44 -8.73 -3.39
CA GLN A 80 -9.00 -7.43 -3.76
C GLN A 80 -9.45 -7.43 -5.22
N TRP A 81 -10.41 -6.57 -5.54
CA TRP A 81 -11.00 -6.47 -6.88
C TRP A 81 -9.99 -6.17 -8.00
N HIS A 82 -8.81 -5.63 -7.64
CA HIS A 82 -7.77 -5.22 -8.59
C HIS A 82 -6.67 -6.26 -8.81
N ASP A 83 -6.73 -7.43 -8.17
CA ASP A 83 -5.63 -8.41 -8.20
C ASP A 83 -5.39 -9.01 -9.60
N ASP A 84 -6.39 -8.94 -10.48
CA ASP A 84 -6.32 -9.28 -11.90
C ASP A 84 -5.89 -8.10 -12.80
N ARG A 85 -5.55 -6.94 -12.22
CA ARG A 85 -5.25 -5.69 -12.93
C ARG A 85 -3.94 -5.05 -12.47
N VAL A 86 -3.56 -5.23 -11.21
CA VAL A 86 -2.36 -4.67 -10.60
C VAL A 86 -1.45 -5.81 -10.20
N PHE A 87 -0.45 -6.07 -11.04
CA PHE A 87 0.45 -7.20 -10.87
C PHE A 87 1.68 -6.92 -10.00
N PRO A 88 2.08 -7.89 -9.15
CA PRO A 88 3.34 -7.83 -8.43
C PRO A 88 4.52 -7.84 -9.40
N TRP A 89 5.62 -7.18 -9.00
CA TRP A 89 6.83 -6.95 -9.79
C TRP A 89 6.67 -6.10 -11.05
N VAL A 90 5.44 -5.69 -11.39
CA VAL A 90 5.13 -4.73 -12.45
C VAL A 90 4.78 -3.38 -11.83
N HIS A 91 3.77 -3.34 -10.96
CA HIS A 91 3.26 -2.10 -10.38
C HIS A 91 3.63 -1.91 -8.91
N TYR A 92 4.03 -2.98 -8.22
CA TYR A 92 4.45 -2.93 -6.82
C TYR A 92 5.35 -4.13 -6.51
N VAL A 93 6.05 -4.07 -5.38
CA VAL A 93 6.88 -5.17 -4.88
C VAL A 93 6.12 -5.89 -3.76
N PRO A 94 5.79 -7.19 -3.90
CA PRO A 94 5.13 -7.93 -2.84
C PRO A 94 6.08 -8.17 -1.67
N VAL A 95 5.56 -8.05 -0.44
CA VAL A 95 6.29 -8.28 0.81
C VAL A 95 5.52 -9.26 1.69
N THR A 96 6.25 -10.19 2.30
CA THR A 96 5.73 -11.20 3.22
C THR A 96 5.17 -10.59 4.50
N ILE A 97 4.38 -11.38 5.24
CA ILE A 97 3.83 -10.97 6.53
C ILE A 97 4.93 -10.66 7.56
N GLY A 98 6.04 -11.41 7.51
CA GLY A 98 7.20 -11.18 8.37
C GLY A 98 7.97 -9.89 8.06
N MET A 99 7.90 -9.40 6.82
CA MET A 99 8.67 -8.24 6.32
C MET A 99 10.16 -8.39 6.59
N ASP A 100 10.69 -9.62 6.50
CA ASP A 100 12.09 -9.87 6.80
C ASP A 100 13.04 -9.33 5.73
N GLU A 101 12.56 -9.33 4.50
CA GLU A 101 13.25 -8.91 3.29
C GLU A 101 13.27 -7.38 3.08
N ILE A 102 12.50 -6.58 3.84
CA ILE A 102 12.27 -5.17 3.51
C ILE A 102 13.58 -4.36 3.45
N GLU A 103 14.51 -4.61 4.36
CA GLU A 103 15.81 -3.94 4.38
C GLU A 103 16.66 -4.32 3.16
N ASP A 104 16.66 -5.59 2.80
CA ASP A 104 17.42 -6.10 1.67
C ASP A 104 16.85 -5.61 0.34
N LEU A 105 15.52 -5.52 0.23
CA LEU A 105 14.84 -4.92 -0.92
C LEU A 105 15.20 -3.44 -1.07
N VAL A 106 15.12 -2.64 0.00
CA VAL A 106 15.50 -1.22 -0.03
C VAL A 106 16.96 -1.06 -0.45
N LYS A 107 17.87 -1.84 0.17
CA LYS A 107 19.30 -1.82 -0.19
C LYS A 107 19.51 -2.22 -1.64
N PHE A 108 18.87 -3.30 -2.11
CA PHE A 108 18.98 -3.79 -3.48
C PHE A 108 18.53 -2.73 -4.49
N PHE A 109 17.31 -2.20 -4.34
CA PHE A 109 16.75 -1.21 -5.24
C PHE A 109 17.48 0.14 -5.20
N SER A 110 18.16 0.46 -4.10
CA SER A 110 18.97 1.68 -4.00
C SER A 110 20.28 1.60 -4.79
N VAL A 111 20.74 0.40 -5.17
CA VAL A 111 22.06 0.23 -5.80
C VAL A 111 22.02 -0.63 -7.07
N ARG A 112 21.73 -1.93 -6.95
CA ARG A 112 21.78 -2.90 -8.08
C ARG A 112 20.48 -2.91 -8.87
N GLY A 113 19.36 -2.68 -8.19
CA GLY A 113 18.02 -2.71 -8.75
C GLY A 113 17.45 -1.35 -9.15
N ALA A 114 18.26 -0.29 -9.20
CA ALA A 114 17.77 1.08 -9.35
C ALA A 114 16.93 1.29 -10.62
N ARG A 115 17.34 0.69 -11.75
CA ARG A 115 16.57 0.74 -12.99
C ARG A 115 15.23 0.02 -12.86
N GLN A 116 15.23 -1.17 -12.25
CA GLN A 116 13.98 -1.92 -12.01
C GLN A 116 13.05 -1.18 -11.05
N ALA A 117 13.58 -0.48 -10.04
CA ALA A 117 12.79 0.37 -9.16
C ALA A 117 12.11 1.51 -9.93
N GLU A 118 12.85 2.18 -10.81
CA GLU A 118 12.33 3.24 -11.65
C GLU A 118 11.24 2.73 -12.60
N GLU A 119 11.44 1.57 -13.22
CA GLU A 119 10.45 0.92 -14.09
C GLU A 119 9.17 0.58 -13.32
N ILE A 120 9.29 -0.05 -12.14
CA ILE A 120 8.11 -0.39 -11.32
C ILE A 120 7.33 0.85 -10.90
N ALA A 121 8.03 1.91 -10.45
CA ALA A 121 7.40 3.16 -10.04
C ALA A 121 6.73 3.90 -11.21
N ALA A 122 7.33 3.85 -12.39
CA ALA A 122 6.78 4.44 -13.60
C ALA A 122 5.53 3.68 -14.07
N GLU A 123 5.59 2.35 -14.12
CA GLU A 123 4.46 1.49 -14.48
C GLU A 123 3.31 1.64 -13.49
N SER A 124 3.58 1.67 -12.18
CA SER A 124 2.55 1.90 -11.15
C SER A 124 1.81 3.21 -11.38
N THR A 125 2.57 4.28 -11.67
CA THR A 125 2.05 5.63 -11.86
C THR A 125 1.27 5.74 -13.17
N SER A 126 1.79 5.13 -14.24
CA SER A 126 1.13 5.07 -15.55
C SER A 126 -0.21 4.34 -15.45
N TRP A 127 -0.21 3.14 -14.87
CA TRP A 127 -1.42 2.35 -14.67
C TRP A 127 -2.45 3.10 -13.82
N ALA A 128 -2.03 3.66 -12.68
CA ALA A 128 -2.95 4.38 -11.80
C ALA A 128 -3.58 5.61 -12.48
N ARG A 129 -2.85 6.32 -13.35
CA ARG A 129 -3.38 7.44 -14.12
C ARG A 129 -4.35 7.01 -15.23
N ALA A 130 -4.18 5.81 -15.76
CA ALA A 130 -4.99 5.29 -16.85
C ALA A 130 -6.25 4.55 -16.36
N ALA A 131 -6.18 3.84 -15.24
CA ALA A 131 -7.19 2.88 -14.80
C ALA A 131 -7.96 3.29 -13.53
N LEU A 132 -7.52 4.32 -12.79
CA LEU A 132 -8.17 4.76 -11.54
C LEU A 132 -8.78 6.15 -11.64
N ARG A 133 -9.09 6.64 -12.83
CA ARG A 133 -9.80 7.91 -12.96
C ARG A 133 -11.23 7.71 -12.43
N PRO A 134 -11.91 8.78 -11.96
CA PRO A 134 -13.28 8.66 -11.49
C PRO A 134 -14.21 7.96 -12.48
N ILE A 135 -14.04 8.21 -13.78
CA ILE A 135 -14.82 7.56 -14.83
C ILE A 135 -14.58 6.04 -14.92
N ASP A 136 -13.33 5.58 -14.73
CA ASP A 136 -13.01 4.15 -14.80
C ASP A 136 -13.63 3.40 -13.62
N MET A 137 -13.55 3.97 -12.43
CA MET A 137 -14.16 3.40 -11.22
C MET A 137 -15.69 3.35 -11.34
N THR A 138 -16.31 4.40 -11.87
CA THR A 138 -17.76 4.42 -12.14
C THR A 138 -18.16 3.34 -13.14
N ILE A 139 -17.40 3.18 -14.24
CA ILE A 139 -17.69 2.14 -15.24
C ILE A 139 -17.54 0.74 -14.63
N TYR A 140 -16.50 0.53 -13.81
CA TYR A 140 -16.27 -0.75 -13.14
C TYR A 140 -17.42 -1.09 -12.20
N GLU A 141 -17.80 -0.18 -11.31
CA GLU A 141 -18.90 -0.39 -10.37
C GLU A 141 -20.22 -0.62 -11.10
N TYR A 142 -20.52 0.18 -12.13
CA TYR A 142 -21.74 0.01 -12.93
C TYR A 142 -21.80 -1.37 -13.60
N ARG A 143 -20.72 -1.79 -14.26
CA ARG A 143 -20.66 -3.11 -14.90
C ARG A 143 -20.77 -4.24 -13.89
N LEU A 144 -20.06 -4.13 -12.76
CA LEU A 144 -20.13 -5.11 -11.67
C LEU A 144 -21.57 -5.31 -11.20
N LEU A 145 -22.31 -4.22 -11.01
CA LEU A 145 -23.71 -4.28 -10.57
C LEU A 145 -24.64 -4.87 -11.63
N LEU A 146 -24.40 -4.59 -12.93
CA LEU A 146 -25.16 -5.20 -14.03
C LEU A 146 -24.93 -6.71 -14.10
N GLU A 147 -23.67 -7.16 -14.07
CA GLU A 147 -23.33 -8.58 -14.09
C GLU A 147 -23.91 -9.28 -12.86
N TYR A 148 -23.81 -8.66 -11.68
CA TYR A 148 -24.41 -9.19 -10.46
C TYR A 148 -25.93 -9.31 -10.57
N ALA A 149 -26.62 -8.29 -11.11
CA ALA A 149 -28.06 -8.34 -11.32
C ALA A 149 -28.47 -9.46 -12.28
N SER A 150 -27.69 -9.71 -13.33
CA SER A 150 -27.94 -10.76 -14.32
C SER A 150 -27.99 -12.16 -13.71
N LEU A 151 -27.26 -12.41 -12.61
CA LEU A 151 -27.30 -13.70 -11.88
C LEU A 151 -28.68 -14.02 -11.30
N PHE A 152 -29.53 -13.00 -11.12
CA PHE A 152 -30.88 -13.13 -10.59
C PHE A 152 -31.96 -13.00 -11.67
N GLU A 153 -31.59 -12.64 -12.90
CA GLU A 153 -32.50 -12.68 -14.03
C GLU A 153 -32.73 -14.13 -14.44
N LYS A 154 -33.96 -14.62 -14.25
CA LYS A 154 -34.35 -15.96 -14.70
C LYS A 154 -34.30 -15.98 -16.22
N THR A 155 -33.41 -16.80 -16.78
CA THR A 155 -33.52 -17.23 -18.18
C THR A 155 -34.89 -17.92 -18.31
N THR A 156 -35.83 -17.24 -18.96
CA THR A 156 -37.17 -17.76 -19.22
C THR A 156 -37.16 -18.53 -20.54
#